data_AF-A0A1G2Z5F3-F1
#
_entry.id   AF-A0A1G2Z5F3-F1
#
_cell.length_a   1.000
_cell.length_b   1.000
_cell.length_c   1.000
_cell.angle_alpha   90.00
_cell.angle_beta   90.00
_cell.angle_gamma   90.00
#
_symmetry.space_group_name_H-M   'P 1'
#
loop_
_entity.id
_entity.type
_entity.pdbx_description
1 polymer ?
#
loop_
_entity_poly.entity_id
_entity_poly.type
_entity_poly.pdbx_seq_one_letter_code
_entity_poly.pdbx_strand_id
1 'polypeptide(L)' 'MRNIDLNTASRDDFMEIEGIGPTLADNIVRFREERGGIDSVDDLREVSGIDESTLEELRLAAGQGGESEELEEESEEW' A
#
# COMPACT_ATOMS: atom_id res chain seq x y z
N MET A 1 0.13 7.50 13.42
CA MET A 1 0.40 6.85 12.12
C MET A 1 1.04 7.88 11.21
N ARG A 2 2.18 7.54 10.59
CA ARG A 2 2.71 8.33 9.47
C ARG A 2 1.95 7.89 8.23
N ASN A 3 1.29 8.82 7.58
CA ASN A 3 0.64 8.59 6.29
C ASN A 3 1.67 8.90 5.20
N ILE A 4 1.91 7.96 4.29
CA ILE A 4 2.80 8.10 3.14
C ILE A 4 1.97 8.54 1.94
N ASP A 5 2.33 9.66 1.33
CA ASP A 5 1.69 10.08 0.09
C ASP A 5 2.33 9.33 -1.08
N LEU A 6 1.65 8.35 -1.68
CA LEU A 6 2.17 7.56 -2.80
C LEU A 6 2.64 8.43 -3.98
N ASN A 7 1.99 9.57 -4.19
CA ASN A 7 2.32 10.50 -5.26
C ASN A 7 3.57 11.33 -5.00
N THR A 8 3.93 11.59 -3.74
CA THR A 8 5.13 12.38 -3.37
C THR A 8 6.21 11.56 -2.68
N ALA A 9 5.91 10.32 -2.30
CA ALA A 9 6.83 9.41 -1.65
C ALA A 9 8.04 9.17 -2.53
N SER A 10 9.19 9.14 -1.85
CA SER A 10 10.47 8.78 -2.43
C SER A 10 10.66 7.28 -2.40
N ARG A 11 11.65 6.81 -3.16
CA ARG A 11 12.06 5.41 -3.14
C ARG A 11 12.42 4.94 -1.73
N ASP A 12 13.06 5.80 -0.93
CA ASP A 12 13.43 5.48 0.45
C ASP A 12 12.21 5.33 1.35
N ASP A 13 11.20 6.19 1.18
CA ASP A 13 9.93 6.09 1.92
C ASP A 13 9.20 4.77 1.61
N PHE A 14 9.20 4.33 0.35
CA PHE A 14 8.67 3.03 -0.03
C PHE A 14 9.46 1.87 0.60
N MET A 15 10.79 1.98 0.67
CA MET A 15 11.62 0.95 1.33
C MET A 15 11.47 0.91 2.86
N GLU A 16 10.83 1.90 3.49
CA GLU A 16 10.46 1.82 4.91
C GLU A 16 9.32 0.82 5.17
N ILE A 17 8.61 0.39 4.12
CA ILE A 17 7.49 -0.55 4.20
C ILE A 17 8.00 -1.99 4.16
N GLU A 18 7.56 -2.82 5.10
CA GLU A 18 7.94 -4.23 5.13
C GLU A 18 7.47 -4.95 3.85
N GLY A 19 8.39 -5.71 3.25
CA GLY A 19 8.16 -6.38 1.96
C GLY A 19 8.51 -5.55 0.73
N ILE A 20 8.74 -4.23 0.85
CA ILE A 20 9.18 -3.41 -0.28
C ILE A 20 10.70 -3.35 -0.36
N GLY A 21 11.22 -4.06 -1.36
CA GLY A 21 12.64 -4.02 -1.69
C GLY A 21 13.05 -2.83 -2.58
N PRO A 22 14.37 -2.63 -2.76
CA PRO A 22 14.94 -1.59 -3.61
C PRO A 22 14.48 -1.65 -5.08
N THR A 23 14.19 -2.83 -5.59
CA THR A 23 13.65 -3.06 -6.94
C THR A 23 12.18 -2.66 -7.03
N LEU A 24 11.42 -2.98 -5.99
CA LEU A 24 9.99 -2.74 -5.95
C LEU A 24 9.68 -1.24 -5.81
N ALA A 25 10.42 -0.56 -4.93
CA ALA A 25 10.33 0.88 -4.77
C ALA A 25 10.66 1.63 -6.07
N ASP A 26 11.66 1.16 -6.84
CA ASP A 26 11.98 1.74 -8.16
C ASP A 26 10.85 1.52 -9.17
N ASN A 27 10.27 0.32 -9.19
CA ASN A 27 9.13 0.01 -10.05
C ASN A 27 7.90 0.85 -9.71
N ILE A 28 7.62 1.12 -8.43
CA ILE A 28 6.51 1.99 -7.99
C ILE A 28 6.72 3.42 -8.49
N VAL A 29 7.93 3.96 -8.33
CA VAL A 29 8.27 5.32 -8.81
C VAL A 29 8.10 5.39 -10.33
N ARG A 30 8.61 4.39 -11.06
CA ARG A 30 8.42 4.31 -12.51
C ARG A 30 6.95 4.20 -12.90
N PHE A 31 6.18 3.36 -12.20
CA PHE A 31 4.75 3.20 -12.45
C PHE A 31 4.01 4.54 -12.30
N ARG A 32 4.31 5.30 -11.24
CA ARG A 32 3.79 6.66 -11.05
C ARG A 32 4.16 7.58 -12.22
N GLU A 33 5.41 7.56 -12.67
CA GLU A 33 5.87 8.39 -13.80
C GLU A 33 5.20 8.00 -15.12
N GLU A 34 5.01 6.70 -15.36
CA GLU A 34 4.40 6.16 -16.58
C GLU A 34 2.88 6.45 -16.64
N ARG A 35 2.18 6.41 -15.51
CA ARG A 35 0.75 6.77 -15.42
C ARG A 35 0.48 8.26 -15.21
N GLY A 36 1.47 9.02 -14.74
CA GLY A 36 1.31 10.41 -14.33
C GLY A 36 0.73 10.59 -12.93
N GLY A 37 0.67 9.52 -12.13
CA GLY A 37 0.12 9.49 -10.78
C GLY A 37 -0.26 8.07 -10.33
N ILE A 38 -0.52 7.92 -9.04
CA ILE A 38 -1.15 6.73 -8.44
C ILE A 38 -2.50 7.19 -7.89
N ASP A 39 -3.59 6.67 -8.46
CA ASP A 39 -4.97 7.01 -8.06
C ASP A 39 -5.43 6.17 -6.87
N SER A 40 -5.07 4.87 -6.86
CA SER A 40 -5.34 3.95 -5.76
C SER A 40 -4.14 3.08 -5.44
N VAL A 41 -4.02 2.64 -4.18
CA VAL A 41 -3.03 1.62 -3.80
C VAL A 41 -3.20 0.36 -4.65
N ASP A 42 -4.44 0.01 -5.01
CA ASP A 42 -4.77 -1.13 -5.88
C ASP A 42 -4.09 -1.08 -7.26
N ASP A 43 -3.74 0.10 -7.78
CA ASP A 43 -3.02 0.20 -9.04
C ASP A 43 -1.61 -0.41 -8.94
N LEU A 44 -1.03 -0.40 -7.74
CA LEU A 44 0.30 -0.96 -7.49
C LEU A 44 0.33 -2.48 -7.65
N ARG A 45 -0.82 -3.18 -7.60
CA ARG A 45 -0.89 -4.62 -7.96
C ARG A 45 -0.42 -4.89 -9.40
N GLU A 46 -0.53 -3.93 -10.31
CA GLU A 46 -0.05 -4.09 -11.68
C GLU A 46 1.49 -4.02 -11.77
N VAL A 47 2.15 -3.55 -10.71
CA VAL A 47 3.60 -3.49 -10.63
C VAL A 47 4.17 -4.88 -10.40
N SER A 48 5.10 -5.28 -11.27
CA SER A 48 5.75 -6.59 -11.18
C SER A 48 6.55 -6.74 -9.88
N GLY A 49 6.20 -7.76 -9.10
CA GLY A 49 6.84 -8.11 -7.83
C GLY A 49 6.06 -7.67 -6.58
N ILE A 50 4.91 -7.00 -6.74
CA ILE A 50 4.04 -6.69 -5.61
C ILE A 50 3.13 -7.87 -5.32
N ASP A 51 3.28 -8.44 -4.13
CA ASP A 51 2.39 -9.46 -3.59
C ASP A 51 1.28 -8.83 -2.75
N GLU A 52 0.20 -9.58 -2.47
CA GLU A 52 -0.96 -9.10 -1.70
C GLU A 52 -0.54 -8.56 -0.31
N SER A 53 0.39 -9.23 0.37
CA SER A 53 0.89 -8.78 1.68
C SER A 53 1.60 -7.42 1.58
N THR A 54 2.37 -7.19 0.52
CA THR A 54 3.06 -5.89 0.32
C THR A 54 2.06 -4.79 -0.05
N LEU A 55 1.03 -5.15 -0.82
CA LEU A 55 -0.05 -4.25 -1.18
C LEU A 55 -0.85 -3.81 0.06
N GLU A 56 -1.10 -4.72 1.00
CA GLU A 56 -1.77 -4.42 2.26
C GLU A 56 -0.96 -3.48 3.14
N GLU A 57 0.35 -3.71 3.27
CA GLU A 57 1.26 -2.79 3.95
C GLU A 57 1.27 -1.39 3.31
N LEU A 58 1.23 -1.32 1.97
CA LEU A 58 1.07 -0.05 1.25
C LEU A 58 -0.27 0.64 1.56
N ARG A 59 -1.37 -0.11 1.69
CA ARG A 59 -2.69 0.46 2.06
C ARG A 59 -2.65 1.04 3.47
N LEU A 60 -2.06 0.30 4.41
CA LEU A 60 -1.85 0.75 5.78
C LEU A 60 -0.97 2.01 5.85
N ALA A 61 0.11 2.05 5.07
CA ALA A 61 1.03 3.19 5.01
C ALA A 61 0.43 4.41 4.31
N ALA A 62 -0.27 4.23 3.19
CA ALA A 62 -0.92 5.30 2.43
C ALA A 62 -2.15 5.91 3.13
N GLY A 63 -2.53 5.34 4.27
CA GLY A 63 -3.71 5.71 5.03
C GLY A 63 -5.01 5.67 4.23
N GLN A 64 -5.05 4.92 3.13
CA GLN A 64 -6.28 4.37 2.60
C GLN A 64 -6.62 3.14 3.46
N GLY A 65 -7.02 3.43 4.69
CA GLY A 65 -7.61 2.45 5.60
C GLY A 65 -8.95 2.02 5.04
N GLY A 66 -8.92 1.01 4.17
CA GLY A 66 -10.09 0.22 3.84
C GLY A 66 -10.45 -0.62 5.06
N GLU A 67 -11.30 -0.06 5.91
CA GLU A 67 -12.30 -0.70 6.74
C GLU A 67 -12.32 -2.25 6.69
N SER A 68 -11.69 -2.90 7.67
CA SER A 68 -11.98 -4.30 8.01
C SER A 68 -11.78 -4.52 9.51
N GLU A 69 -12.53 -3.75 10.30
CA GLU A 69 -12.81 -4.10 11.68
C GLU A 69 -14.31 -4.38 11.84
N GLU A 70 -14.79 -5.41 11.13
CA GLU A 70 -15.98 -6.16 11.55
C GLU A 70 -15.48 -7.49 12.11
N LEU A 71 -14.88 -7.46 13.31
CA LEU A 71 -14.79 -8.65 14.12
C LEU A 71 -16.09 -8.79 14.93
N GLU A 72 -16.85 -9.79 14.54
CA GLU A 72 -17.93 -10.49 15.23
C GLU A 72 -18.06 -10.15 16.73
N GLU A 73 -19.10 -9.38 17.09
CA GLU A 73 -19.68 -9.49 18.43
C GLU A 73 -20.65 -10.68 18.40
N GLU A 74 -20.14 -11.84 18.83
CA GLU A 74 -20.92 -13.04 19.12
C GLU A 74 -22.11 -12.68 20.00
N SER A 75 -23.32 -12.72 19.42
CA SER A 75 -24.56 -12.65 20.16
C SER A 75 -24.76 -13.95 20.94
N GLU A 76 -24.18 -14.03 22.14
CA GLU A 76 -24.66 -14.94 23.18
C GLU A 76 -25.43 -14.12 24.22
N GLU A 77 -26.74 -13.95 23.98
CA GLU A 77 -27.69 -13.52 25.02
C GLU A 77 -28.38 -14.79 25.57
N TRP A 78 -28.11 -15.12 26.83
CA TRP A 78 -28.70 -16.23 27.60
C TRP A 78 -29.99 -15.82 28.30
#